data_AF-A0A182NMD8-F1
#
_entry.id   AF-A0A182NMD8-F1
#
_cell.length_a   1.000
_cell.length_b   1.000
_cell.length_c   1.000
_cell.angle_alpha   90.00
_cell.angle_beta   90.00
_cell.angle_gamma   90.00
#
_symmetry.space_group_name_H-M   'P 1'
#
loop_
_entity.id
_entity.type
_entity.pdbx_description
1 polymer ?
#
loop_
_entity_poly.entity_id
_entity_poly.type
_entity_poly.pdbx_seq_one_letter_code
_entity_poly.pdbx_strand_id
1 'polypeptide(L)'
;MPHHRVLLLCFLLFGSHGSWRTAAEDCIDMRKNALKIALCCNIEVFLAEKPFEKCSDTFEARMSVRSADFLVCTVDCTFREMGILAGDDEIDAGKINSIQAAYDETYQKTVANAVSTCMAIKDQIRRDADRLESVCNAFATLFHSCVLKELIMNCPAERWDSSQANETPYCCKVENFIPRNVAMKCQERAAAVGSPKSEVYNVCLEQCVYEELGAIAGRELHLDKLYPLTEQYPEDYARTVRMAIDECSKRLASEEAKKKIESYTQRCEILGSIVHMCLSMFIYNNCPDAYWTMSIACDKKMEAAYCCKLETLIPRNVAMKCQELAAAVGTPKSEVYNVCLEQCVYEELGAIAGRELHLDKLYPLTEQYPEDYARTVRMAIDECSKRLASEEAKKKIESYNEHCEALGSLVQKTELPHCCALEELIPRDIRTKCQEQVAAYYNPGSLIYETCKMECMYEELGAIDGFDAHLEKLYPLTERFPVDYRYAVRLAIDECNKKMASAKKNLELIDNRCTALGQMVDFCLDTVTYDNCPSSRWQASIACSKFRQGVPYC
;
A
#
# COMPACT_ATOMS: atom_id res chain seq x y z
N MET A 1 11.94 -7.13 0.50
CA MET A 1 11.39 -6.05 1.38
C MET A 1 12.15 -5.79 2.71
N PRO A 2 13.49 -5.94 2.83
CA PRO A 2 14.26 -5.38 3.96
C PRO A 2 14.90 -3.99 3.68
N HIS A 3 15.10 -3.60 2.42
CA HIS A 3 15.90 -2.42 2.03
C HIS A 3 15.31 -1.04 2.41
N HIS A 4 13.98 -0.87 2.43
CA HIS A 4 13.38 0.42 2.81
C HIS A 4 13.49 0.74 4.30
N ARG A 5 13.66 -0.28 5.17
CA ARG A 5 13.81 -0.09 6.62
C ARG A 5 15.19 0.42 7.03
N VAL A 6 16.22 0.06 6.26
CA VAL A 6 17.62 0.53 6.42
C VAL A 6 17.70 2.04 6.17
N LEU A 7 17.05 2.53 5.12
CA LEU A 7 16.98 3.96 4.79
C LEU A 7 16.35 4.78 5.92
N LEU A 8 15.25 4.32 6.53
CA LEU A 8 14.51 5.06 7.57
C LEU A 8 15.32 5.36 8.83
N LEU A 9 16.12 4.39 9.31
CA LEU A 9 16.85 4.48 10.58
C LEU A 9 18.18 5.24 10.43
N CYS A 10 18.87 5.13 9.29
CA CYS A 10 20.08 5.89 8.98
C CYS A 10 19.87 7.42 9.02
N PHE A 11 18.69 7.91 8.62
CA PHE A 11 18.36 9.34 8.66
C PHE A 11 18.07 9.90 10.04
N LEU A 12 17.64 9.07 11.00
CA LEU A 12 17.27 9.52 12.35
C LEU A 12 18.48 9.81 13.26
N LEU A 13 19.67 9.29 12.93
CA LEU A 13 20.85 9.34 13.80
C LEU A 13 21.71 10.62 13.68
N PHE A 14 21.54 11.47 12.64
CA PHE A 14 22.41 12.63 12.39
C PHE A 14 21.79 14.01 12.72
N GLY A 15 21.39 14.15 13.97
CA GLY A 15 20.65 15.29 14.49
C GLY A 15 21.42 16.58 14.81
N SER A 16 22.74 16.72 14.64
CA SER A 16 23.41 17.95 15.11
C SER A 16 24.68 18.38 14.33
N HIS A 17 24.66 19.65 13.91
CA HIS A 17 25.73 20.51 13.36
C HIS A 17 25.81 20.69 11.82
N GLY A 18 25.43 21.90 11.39
CA GLY A 18 25.59 22.43 10.04
C GLY A 18 24.67 23.63 9.80
N SER A 19 25.17 24.84 10.07
CA SER A 19 24.46 26.10 9.84
C SER A 19 24.35 26.38 8.34
N TRP A 20 23.13 26.48 7.81
CA TRP A 20 22.85 27.05 6.50
C TRP A 20 21.96 28.29 6.68
N ARG A 21 22.46 29.45 6.24
CA ARG A 21 21.70 30.69 6.05
C ARG A 21 21.71 31.02 4.57
N THR A 22 20.60 30.74 3.89
CA THR A 22 20.17 31.38 2.62
C THR A 22 18.63 31.42 2.61
N ALA A 23 18.06 32.37 1.86
CA ALA A 23 16.67 32.84 1.95
C ALA A 23 15.61 31.71 1.92
N ALA A 24 14.72 31.72 2.90
CA ALA A 24 14.17 30.51 3.51
C ALA A 24 12.73 30.10 3.10
N GLU A 25 12.15 30.68 2.05
CA GLU A 25 10.73 30.42 1.70
C GLU A 25 10.53 29.48 0.50
N ASP A 26 11.56 29.21 -0.31
CA ASP A 26 11.49 28.36 -1.53
C ASP A 26 12.30 27.05 -1.46
N CYS A 27 12.80 26.65 -0.29
CA CYS A 27 13.61 25.43 -0.15
C CYS A 27 12.87 24.34 0.62
N ILE A 28 12.77 23.15 0.02
CA ILE A 28 12.32 21.93 0.71
C ILE A 28 13.25 21.70 1.90
N ASP A 29 12.68 21.61 3.11
CA ASP A 29 13.40 21.17 4.28
C ASP A 29 13.77 19.69 4.08
N MET A 30 14.98 19.46 3.56
CA MET A 30 15.48 18.12 3.25
C MET A 30 15.52 17.23 4.48
N ARG A 31 15.66 17.79 5.69
CA ARG A 31 15.64 17.03 6.93
C ARG A 31 14.23 16.50 7.24
N LYS A 32 13.18 17.26 6.95
CA LYS A 32 11.78 16.83 7.16
C LYS A 32 11.26 15.89 6.07
N ASN A 33 11.82 15.97 4.86
CA ASN A 33 11.35 15.22 3.70
C ASN A 33 12.36 14.19 3.19
N ALA A 34 13.43 13.89 3.94
CA ALA A 34 14.54 13.03 3.53
C ALA A 34 14.08 11.68 2.96
N LEU A 35 13.11 11.02 3.62
CA LEU A 35 12.57 9.74 3.16
C LEU A 35 11.81 9.86 1.84
N LYS A 36 11.02 10.93 1.67
CA LYS A 36 10.28 11.20 0.44
C LYS A 36 11.24 11.51 -0.71
N ILE A 37 12.26 12.32 -0.45
CA ILE A 37 13.30 12.67 -1.43
C ILE A 37 14.13 11.44 -1.82
N ALA A 38 14.48 10.58 -0.84
CA ALA A 38 15.23 9.35 -1.07
C ALA A 38 14.47 8.32 -1.92
N LEU A 39 13.14 8.36 -1.93
CA LEU A 39 12.29 7.51 -2.76
C LEU A 39 12.11 8.06 -4.18
N CYS A 40 12.35 9.36 -4.40
CA CYS A 40 12.24 9.98 -5.72
C CYS A 40 13.49 9.79 -6.59
N CYS A 41 14.66 9.52 -6.00
CA CYS A 41 15.85 9.14 -6.74
C CYS A 41 15.98 7.62 -6.75
N ASN A 42 16.07 7.01 -7.93
CA ASN A 42 16.30 5.57 -8.08
C ASN A 42 17.77 5.24 -7.75
N ILE A 43 18.04 5.17 -6.44
CA ILE A 43 19.34 4.85 -5.85
C ILE A 43 19.45 3.36 -5.64
N GLU A 44 20.47 2.80 -6.26
CA GLU A 44 20.87 1.42 -6.10
C GLU A 44 21.70 1.31 -4.82
N VAL A 45 21.16 0.59 -3.83
CA VAL A 45 21.88 0.34 -2.59
C VAL A 45 23.05 -0.59 -2.90
N PHE A 46 24.27 -0.16 -2.60
CA PHE A 46 25.49 -0.94 -2.86
C PHE A 46 25.73 -2.08 -1.86
N LEU A 47 24.73 -2.44 -1.05
CA LEU A 47 24.76 -3.61 -0.17
C LEU A 47 24.13 -4.79 -0.89
N ALA A 48 24.91 -5.84 -1.12
CA ALA A 48 24.40 -7.04 -1.76
C ALA A 48 23.37 -7.74 -0.84
N GLU A 49 22.28 -8.21 -1.42
CA GLU A 49 21.15 -8.83 -0.72
C GLU A 49 21.59 -10.04 0.12
N LYS A 50 22.36 -10.97 -0.47
CA LYS A 50 22.78 -12.21 0.22
C LYS A 50 23.66 -11.99 1.46
N PRO A 51 24.74 -11.17 1.41
CA PRO A 51 25.48 -10.81 2.62
C PRO A 51 24.60 -10.12 3.68
N PHE A 52 23.69 -9.24 3.25
CA PHE A 52 22.80 -8.53 4.16
C PHE A 52 21.83 -9.48 4.87
N GLU A 53 21.18 -10.37 4.14
CA GLU A 53 20.27 -11.40 4.70
C GLU A 53 21.00 -12.30 5.70
N LYS A 54 22.17 -12.83 5.32
CA LYS A 54 23.00 -13.65 6.21
C LYS A 54 23.34 -12.92 7.52
N CYS A 55 23.72 -11.65 7.44
CA CYS A 55 24.02 -10.84 8.62
C CYS A 55 22.75 -10.53 9.44
N SER A 56 21.64 -10.22 8.77
CA SER A 56 20.34 -9.96 9.40
C SER A 56 19.87 -11.17 10.22
N ASP A 57 19.86 -12.36 9.63
CA ASP A 57 19.44 -13.61 10.29
C ASP A 57 20.30 -13.90 11.53
N THR A 58 21.60 -13.61 11.44
CA THR A 58 22.55 -13.79 12.55
C THR A 58 22.18 -12.93 13.76
N PHE A 59 21.72 -11.70 13.54
CA PHE A 59 21.38 -10.76 14.62
C PHE A 59 19.91 -10.85 15.03
N GLU A 60 18.99 -11.24 14.14
CA GLU A 60 17.57 -11.41 14.48
C GLU A 60 17.37 -12.49 15.54
N ALA A 61 18.21 -13.53 15.52
CA ALA A 61 18.25 -14.54 16.57
C ALA A 61 18.75 -14.04 17.94
N ARG A 62 19.37 -12.86 18.01
CA ARG A 62 20.10 -12.36 19.19
C ARG A 62 19.54 -11.06 19.75
N MET A 63 18.85 -10.26 18.94
CA MET A 63 18.33 -8.94 19.33
C MET A 63 17.06 -8.59 18.57
N SER A 64 16.31 -7.62 19.10
CA SER A 64 15.09 -7.15 18.45
C SER A 64 15.39 -6.44 17.14
N VAL A 65 14.70 -6.83 16.07
CA VAL A 65 14.71 -6.16 14.74
C VAL A 65 14.34 -4.66 14.83
N ARG A 66 13.75 -4.22 15.95
CA ARG A 66 13.38 -2.82 16.19
C ARG A 66 14.45 -2.00 16.93
N SER A 67 15.54 -2.64 17.37
CA SER A 67 16.64 -1.93 18.06
C SER A 67 17.55 -1.20 17.06
N ALA A 68 18.13 -0.08 17.46
CA ALA A 68 19.14 0.62 16.66
C ALA A 68 20.39 -0.26 16.44
N ASP A 69 20.75 -1.05 17.47
CA ASP A 69 21.84 -2.02 17.43
C ASP A 69 21.67 -3.07 16.33
N PHE A 70 20.43 -3.55 16.11
CA PHE A 70 20.17 -4.52 15.04
C PHE A 70 20.63 -4.01 13.68
N LEU A 71 20.30 -2.76 13.34
CA LEU A 71 20.72 -2.19 12.07
C LEU A 71 22.22 -1.94 12.03
N VAL A 72 22.78 -1.36 13.09
CA VAL A 72 24.21 -1.04 13.17
C VAL A 72 25.06 -2.29 12.99
N CYS A 73 24.71 -3.36 13.72
CA CYS A 73 25.36 -4.66 13.64
C CYS A 73 25.20 -5.31 12.26
N THR A 74 23.99 -5.26 11.69
CA THR A 74 23.73 -5.85 10.37
C THR A 74 24.54 -5.17 9.28
N VAL A 75 24.61 -3.84 9.28
CA VAL A 75 25.38 -3.08 8.28
C VAL A 75 26.89 -3.25 8.48
N ASP A 76 27.41 -3.22 9.72
CA ASP A 76 28.84 -3.50 9.98
C ASP A 76 29.24 -4.90 9.51
N CYS A 77 28.45 -5.93 9.85
CA CYS A 77 28.65 -7.29 9.35
C CYS A 77 28.62 -7.36 7.83
N THR A 78 27.64 -6.71 7.19
CA THR A 78 27.49 -6.73 5.72
C THR A 78 28.70 -6.10 5.04
N PHE A 79 29.18 -4.96 5.54
CA PHE A 79 30.36 -4.29 5.01
C PHE A 79 31.61 -5.17 5.11
N ARG A 80 31.78 -5.90 6.21
CA ARG A 80 32.92 -6.82 6.41
C ARG A 80 32.82 -8.05 5.51
N GLU A 81 31.64 -8.66 5.42
CA GLU A 81 31.39 -9.83 4.56
C GLU A 81 31.61 -9.50 3.08
N MET A 82 31.30 -8.26 2.66
CA MET A 82 31.55 -7.77 1.31
C MET A 82 33.01 -7.33 1.08
N GLY A 83 33.83 -7.30 2.13
CA GLY A 83 35.20 -6.80 2.08
C GLY A 83 35.29 -5.29 1.82
N ILE A 84 34.21 -4.54 2.06
CA ILE A 84 34.18 -3.08 1.95
C ILE A 84 34.84 -2.43 3.17
N LEU A 85 34.70 -3.03 4.36
CA LEU A 85 35.32 -2.55 5.59
C LEU A 85 36.35 -3.54 6.11
N ALA A 86 37.58 -3.06 6.31
CA ALA A 86 38.63 -3.74 7.05
C ALA A 86 38.92 -2.99 8.37
N GLY A 87 39.31 -3.74 9.40
CA GLY A 87 39.57 -3.15 10.73
C GLY A 87 38.35 -2.40 11.28
N ASP A 88 38.60 -1.26 11.92
CA ASP A 88 37.52 -0.46 12.54
C ASP A 88 36.96 0.63 11.62
N ASP A 89 37.75 1.12 10.64
CA ASP A 89 37.34 2.26 9.81
C ASP A 89 37.95 2.28 8.38
N GLU A 90 38.60 1.21 7.92
CA GLU A 90 39.28 1.19 6.61
C GLU A 90 38.32 0.78 5.49
N ILE A 91 37.86 1.75 4.68
CA ILE A 91 36.97 1.50 3.54
C ILE A 91 37.76 1.19 2.26
N ASP A 92 37.42 0.08 1.61
CA ASP A 92 37.84 -0.23 0.24
C ASP A 92 36.85 0.40 -0.76
N ALA A 93 37.15 1.63 -1.20
CA ALA A 93 36.37 2.33 -2.21
C ALA A 93 36.34 1.59 -3.56
N GLY A 94 37.38 0.81 -3.88
CA GLY A 94 37.46 0.01 -5.10
C GLY A 94 36.38 -1.08 -5.11
N LYS A 95 36.10 -1.71 -3.96
CA LYS A 95 34.99 -2.66 -3.81
C LYS A 95 33.64 -2.02 -4.05
N ILE A 96 33.38 -0.84 -3.46
CA ILE A 96 32.12 -0.11 -3.67
C ILE A 96 31.94 0.22 -5.16
N ASN A 97 32.98 0.77 -5.80
CA ASN A 97 32.91 1.12 -7.23
C ASN A 97 32.72 -0.12 -8.13
N SER A 98 33.32 -1.26 -7.78
CA SER A 98 33.16 -2.50 -8.55
C SER A 98 31.72 -3.05 -8.54
N ILE A 99 30.99 -2.85 -7.44
CA ILE A 99 29.57 -3.25 -7.32
C ILE A 99 28.69 -2.44 -8.27
N GLN A 100 29.09 -1.22 -8.59
CA GLN A 100 28.33 -0.32 -9.46
C GLN A 100 28.66 -0.46 -10.95
N ALA A 101 29.59 -1.35 -11.32
CA ALA A 101 30.04 -1.52 -12.70
C ALA A 101 28.94 -1.92 -13.69
N ALA A 102 27.80 -2.42 -13.20
CA ALA A 102 26.64 -2.78 -14.02
C ALA A 102 25.75 -1.59 -14.42
N TYR A 103 25.97 -0.40 -13.85
CA TYR A 103 25.14 0.78 -14.09
C TYR A 103 25.75 1.73 -15.13
N ASP A 104 25.01 2.77 -15.52
CA ASP A 104 25.45 3.79 -16.45
C ASP A 104 26.64 4.63 -15.90
N GLU A 105 27.45 5.17 -16.81
CA GLU A 105 28.69 5.91 -16.46
C GLU A 105 28.41 7.15 -15.60
N THR A 106 27.29 7.84 -15.82
CA THR A 106 26.88 9.01 -15.04
C THR A 106 26.64 8.63 -13.57
N TYR A 107 25.91 7.54 -13.34
CA TYR A 107 25.65 7.03 -11.99
C TYR A 107 26.91 6.48 -11.33
N GLN A 108 27.75 5.74 -12.05
CA GLN A 108 29.04 5.27 -11.53
C GLN A 108 29.91 6.45 -11.04
N LYS A 109 30.00 7.52 -11.83
CA LYS A 109 30.74 8.74 -11.46
C LYS A 109 30.13 9.42 -10.23
N THR A 110 28.80 9.43 -10.13
CA THR A 110 28.09 9.99 -8.98
C THR A 110 28.39 9.23 -7.70
N VAL A 111 28.39 7.89 -7.74
CA VAL A 111 28.77 7.04 -6.61
C VAL A 111 30.23 7.25 -6.23
N ALA A 112 31.14 7.28 -7.19
CA ALA A 112 32.57 7.51 -6.93
C ALA A 112 32.81 8.86 -6.23
N ASN A 113 32.10 9.92 -6.65
CA ASN A 113 32.16 11.24 -6.02
C ASN A 113 31.58 11.23 -4.59
N ALA A 114 30.46 10.55 -4.36
CA ALA A 114 29.84 10.40 -3.05
C ALA A 114 30.79 9.68 -2.07
N VAL A 115 31.39 8.55 -2.50
CA VAL A 115 32.38 7.80 -1.71
C VAL A 115 33.59 8.66 -1.38
N SER A 116 34.14 9.36 -2.38
CA SER A 116 35.29 10.28 -2.19
C SER A 116 34.97 11.38 -1.16
N THR A 117 33.79 11.98 -1.26
CA THR A 117 33.33 13.03 -0.33
C THR A 117 33.21 12.51 1.09
N CYS A 118 32.63 11.33 1.27
CA CYS A 118 32.49 10.70 2.59
C CYS A 118 33.83 10.24 3.17
N MET A 119 34.76 9.79 2.34
CA MET A 119 36.13 9.48 2.76
C MET A 119 36.89 10.72 3.23
N ALA A 120 36.65 11.88 2.61
CA ALA A 120 37.27 13.15 3.03
C ALA A 120 36.84 13.59 4.45
N ILE A 121 35.69 13.12 4.94
CA ILE A 121 35.21 13.37 6.31
C ILE A 121 35.29 12.14 7.23
N LYS A 122 36.09 11.13 6.85
CA LYS A 122 36.24 9.86 7.60
C LYS A 122 36.50 10.07 9.09
N ASP A 123 37.40 10.97 9.48
CA ASP A 123 37.73 11.20 10.90
C ASP A 123 36.54 11.77 11.69
N GLN A 124 35.67 12.54 11.03
CA GLN A 124 34.44 13.03 11.66
C GLN A 124 33.43 11.89 11.84
N ILE A 125 33.25 11.05 10.80
CA ILE A 125 32.40 9.86 10.87
C ILE A 125 32.86 8.93 11.99
N ARG A 126 34.17 8.71 12.15
CA ARG A 126 34.75 7.93 13.23
C ARG A 126 34.39 8.49 14.62
N ARG A 127 34.61 9.80 14.83
CA ARG A 127 34.26 10.44 16.10
C ARG A 127 32.77 10.36 16.43
N ASP A 128 31.91 10.45 15.41
CA ASP A 128 30.47 10.33 15.60
C ASP A 128 30.06 8.87 15.86
N ALA A 129 30.75 7.90 15.26
CA ALA A 129 30.57 6.47 15.55
C ALA A 129 30.95 6.14 17.00
N ASP A 130 32.08 6.65 17.49
CA ASP A 130 32.54 6.45 18.87
C ASP A 130 31.57 7.04 19.92
N ARG A 131 30.73 8.01 19.51
CA ARG A 131 29.70 8.62 20.37
C ARG A 131 28.37 7.86 20.37
N LEU A 132 28.16 6.98 19.41
CA LEU A 132 26.97 6.14 19.37
C LEU A 132 27.19 4.95 20.29
N GLU A 133 26.44 4.91 21.38
CA GLU A 133 26.42 3.77 22.30
C GLU A 133 25.72 2.58 21.61
N SER A 134 26.49 1.83 20.82
CA SER A 134 26.04 0.61 20.15
C SER A 134 26.95 -0.57 20.49
N VAL A 135 26.38 -1.78 20.48
CA VAL A 135 27.15 -3.02 20.72
C VAL A 135 28.04 -3.42 19.54
N CYS A 136 27.82 -2.82 18.37
CA CYS A 136 28.64 -3.01 17.17
C CYS A 136 29.28 -1.69 16.73
N ASN A 137 30.29 -1.77 15.87
CA ASN A 137 30.95 -0.58 15.36
C ASN A 137 30.01 0.21 14.43
N ALA A 138 29.65 1.44 14.83
CA ALA A 138 28.75 2.28 14.07
C ALA A 138 29.37 2.92 12.81
N PHE A 139 30.68 2.83 12.61
CA PHE A 139 31.39 3.48 11.52
C PHE A 139 30.83 3.09 10.14
N ALA A 140 30.63 1.79 9.89
CA ALA A 140 30.09 1.30 8.63
C ALA A 140 28.72 1.92 8.31
N THR A 141 27.85 2.00 9.31
CA THR A 141 26.50 2.54 9.20
C THR A 141 26.51 4.03 8.92
N LEU A 142 27.36 4.78 9.63
CA LEU A 142 27.48 6.23 9.42
C LEU A 142 28.13 6.56 8.07
N PHE A 143 29.12 5.78 7.64
CA PHE A 143 29.71 5.90 6.31
C PHE A 143 28.70 5.59 5.21
N HIS A 144 27.94 4.50 5.34
CA HIS A 144 26.86 4.15 4.42
C HIS A 144 25.82 5.27 4.32
N SER A 145 25.42 5.84 5.47
CA SER A 145 24.49 6.96 5.54
C SER A 145 25.01 8.20 4.84
N CYS A 146 26.31 8.51 4.99
CA CYS A 146 26.95 9.60 4.27
C CYS A 146 26.87 9.38 2.75
N VAL A 147 27.24 8.19 2.27
CA VAL A 147 27.23 7.91 0.82
C VAL A 147 25.81 8.02 0.26
N LEU A 148 24.81 7.45 0.93
CA LEU A 148 23.41 7.59 0.52
C LEU A 148 22.96 9.06 0.47
N LYS A 149 23.33 9.86 1.47
CA LYS A 149 23.03 11.28 1.48
C LYS A 149 23.64 12.00 0.28
N GLU A 150 24.93 11.77 0.01
CA GLU A 150 25.61 12.39 -1.14
C GLU A 150 25.02 11.93 -2.48
N LEU A 151 24.59 10.67 -2.59
CA LEU A 151 23.89 10.15 -3.77
C LEU A 151 22.54 10.84 -4.00
N ILE A 152 21.76 11.06 -2.95
CA ILE A 152 20.48 11.79 -3.05
C ILE A 152 20.72 13.24 -3.49
N MET A 153 21.70 13.90 -2.87
CA MET A 153 22.02 15.31 -3.15
C MET A 153 22.48 15.54 -4.59
N ASN A 154 23.10 14.53 -5.20
CA ASN A 154 23.71 14.61 -6.53
C ASN A 154 23.07 13.63 -7.53
N CYS A 155 21.81 13.23 -7.28
CA CYS A 155 21.13 12.22 -8.09
C CYS A 155 21.06 12.63 -9.58
N PRO A 156 21.50 11.76 -10.52
CA PRO A 156 21.42 12.04 -11.94
C PRO A 156 19.99 12.30 -12.41
N ALA A 157 19.82 13.22 -13.37
CA ALA A 157 18.51 13.66 -13.87
C ALA A 157 17.64 12.48 -14.36
N GLU A 158 18.28 11.53 -15.04
CA GLU A 158 17.70 10.32 -15.62
C GLU A 158 17.24 9.28 -14.58
N ARG A 159 17.67 9.41 -13.32
CA ARG A 159 17.32 8.48 -12.23
C ARG A 159 16.25 9.02 -11.30
N TRP A 160 15.72 10.21 -11.55
CA TRP A 160 14.56 10.70 -10.82
C TRP A 160 13.30 9.97 -11.29
N ASP A 161 12.66 9.24 -10.38
CA ASP A 161 11.37 8.62 -10.63
C ASP A 161 10.26 9.68 -10.59
N SER A 162 9.85 10.11 -11.78
CA SER A 162 8.74 11.04 -11.99
C SER A 162 7.39 10.51 -11.51
N SER A 163 7.26 9.20 -11.22
CA SER A 163 6.00 8.58 -10.79
C SER A 163 5.74 8.70 -9.29
N GLN A 164 6.79 8.84 -8.47
CA GLN A 164 6.67 8.99 -7.00
C GLN A 164 6.83 10.43 -6.50
N ALA A 165 6.95 11.41 -7.39
CA ALA A 165 6.78 12.83 -7.09
C ALA A 165 5.29 13.17 -6.83
N ASN A 166 4.65 12.41 -5.95
CA ASN A 166 3.37 12.75 -5.37
C ASN A 166 3.60 13.86 -4.34
N GLU A 167 3.73 15.09 -4.82
CA GLU A 167 3.17 16.25 -4.14
C GLU A 167 2.70 17.27 -5.18
N THR A 168 1.41 17.56 -5.08
CA THR A 168 0.58 18.23 -6.07
C THR A 168 0.75 19.76 -6.25
N PRO A 169 1.49 20.56 -5.45
CA PRO A 169 1.35 22.02 -5.56
C PRO A 169 2.25 22.68 -6.63
N TYR A 170 3.12 21.96 -7.34
CA TYR A 170 4.17 22.62 -8.14
C TYR A 170 3.85 22.80 -9.63
N CYS A 171 2.77 22.18 -10.12
CA CYS A 171 2.42 22.28 -11.55
C CYS A 171 1.56 23.48 -11.87
N CYS A 172 0.64 23.85 -10.98
CA CYS A 172 -0.08 25.10 -11.09
C CYS A 172 0.45 26.05 -10.02
N LYS A 173 0.98 27.20 -10.42
CA LYS A 173 1.30 28.28 -9.49
C LYS A 173 0.00 28.89 -8.97
N VAL A 174 -0.57 28.29 -7.94
CA VAL A 174 -1.77 28.79 -7.27
C VAL A 174 -1.37 30.00 -6.43
N GLU A 175 -1.77 31.19 -6.88
CA GLU A 175 -1.54 32.42 -6.13
C GLU A 175 -2.35 32.41 -4.83
N ASN A 176 -1.80 32.98 -3.76
CA ASN A 176 -2.47 32.96 -2.46
C ASN A 176 -3.71 33.88 -2.49
N PHE A 177 -4.88 33.24 -2.51
CA PHE A 177 -6.20 33.87 -2.51
C PHE A 177 -6.61 34.50 -1.18
N ILE A 178 -5.97 34.09 -0.08
CA ILE A 178 -6.33 34.57 1.25
C ILE A 178 -5.50 35.82 1.58
N PRO A 179 -6.13 36.99 1.85
CA PRO A 179 -5.42 38.18 2.27
C PRO A 179 -4.55 37.92 3.51
N ARG A 180 -3.30 38.41 3.50
CA ARG A 180 -2.31 38.13 4.55
C ARG A 180 -2.80 38.50 5.95
N ASN A 181 -3.52 39.62 6.09
CA ASN A 181 -4.09 40.05 7.37
C ASN A 181 -5.14 39.07 7.91
N VAL A 182 -5.95 38.48 7.04
CA VAL A 182 -6.93 37.44 7.41
C VAL A 182 -6.21 36.16 7.81
N ALA A 183 -5.23 35.72 7.02
CA ALA A 183 -4.44 34.53 7.32
C ALA A 183 -3.75 34.63 8.69
N MET A 184 -3.07 35.74 9.00
CA MET A 184 -2.41 35.95 10.29
C MET A 184 -3.39 35.92 11.46
N LYS A 185 -4.50 36.65 11.36
CA LYS A 185 -5.55 36.68 12.39
C LYS A 185 -6.10 35.27 12.67
N CYS A 186 -6.30 34.47 11.62
CA CYS A 186 -6.84 33.13 11.75
C CYS A 186 -5.81 32.09 12.21
N GLN A 187 -4.52 32.28 11.90
CA GLN A 187 -3.44 31.45 12.47
C GLN A 187 -3.35 31.63 14.00
N GLU A 188 -3.47 32.86 14.50
CA GLU A 188 -3.50 33.13 15.94
C GLU A 188 -4.70 32.46 16.62
N ARG A 189 -5.89 32.54 16.00
CA ARG A 189 -7.10 31.88 16.50
C ARG A 189 -6.98 30.35 16.48
N ALA A 190 -6.44 29.77 15.42
CA ALA A 190 -6.26 28.32 15.30
C ALA A 190 -5.21 27.78 16.28
N ALA A 191 -4.13 28.54 16.53
CA ALA A 191 -3.07 28.17 17.47
C ALA A 191 -3.57 28.04 18.91
N ALA A 192 -4.66 28.72 19.28
CA ALA A 192 -5.31 28.56 20.58
C ALA A 192 -6.02 27.19 20.75
N VAL A 193 -6.33 26.49 19.65
CA VAL A 193 -7.09 25.23 19.64
C VAL A 193 -6.20 24.00 19.45
N GLY A 194 -5.04 24.15 18.82
CA GLY A 194 -4.11 23.05 18.56
C GLY A 194 -2.77 23.51 17.98
N SER A 195 -1.84 22.56 17.81
CA SER A 195 -0.56 22.86 17.15
C SER A 195 -0.72 22.98 15.63
N PRO A 196 0.12 23.75 14.92
CA PRO A 196 0.09 23.86 13.46
C PRO A 196 0.20 22.54 12.67
N LYS A 197 0.57 21.44 13.35
CA LYS A 197 0.67 20.10 12.76
C LYS A 197 -0.58 19.25 12.97
N SER A 198 -1.54 19.71 13.77
CA SER A 198 -2.75 18.96 14.07
C SER A 198 -3.83 19.21 13.03
N GLU A 199 -4.60 18.18 12.70
CA GLU A 199 -5.74 18.29 11.78
C GLU A 199 -6.75 19.33 12.26
N VAL A 200 -7.02 19.36 13.57
CA VAL A 200 -7.91 20.33 14.22
C VAL A 200 -7.46 21.77 13.98
N TYR A 201 -6.15 22.04 13.97
CA TYR A 201 -5.63 23.39 13.67
C TYR A 201 -6.00 23.82 12.25
N ASN A 202 -5.81 22.95 11.25
CA ASN A 202 -6.10 23.29 9.85
C ASN A 202 -7.61 23.52 9.64
N VAL A 203 -8.45 22.65 10.22
CA VAL A 203 -9.91 22.81 10.16
C VAL A 203 -10.35 24.15 10.77
N CYS A 204 -9.82 24.48 11.94
CA CYS A 204 -10.13 25.76 12.61
C CYS A 204 -9.58 26.98 11.85
N LEU A 205 -8.40 26.85 11.24
CA LEU A 205 -7.79 27.90 10.43
C LEU A 205 -8.66 28.22 9.22
N GLU A 206 -9.03 27.20 8.45
CA GLU A 206 -9.84 27.36 7.24
C GLU A 206 -11.25 27.87 7.59
N GLN A 207 -11.89 27.33 8.63
CA GLN A 207 -13.16 27.86 9.12
C GLN A 207 -13.08 29.35 9.47
N CYS A 208 -12.06 29.77 10.21
CA CYS A 208 -11.86 31.18 10.53
C CYS A 208 -11.66 32.04 9.26
N VAL A 209 -10.84 31.57 8.31
CA VAL A 209 -10.56 32.34 7.09
C VAL A 209 -11.85 32.65 6.34
N TYR A 210 -12.68 31.65 6.10
CA TYR A 210 -13.90 31.84 5.32
C TYR A 210 -15.01 32.57 6.11
N GLU A 211 -15.01 32.52 7.44
CA GLU A 211 -15.82 33.41 8.29
C GLU A 211 -15.39 34.88 8.14
N GLU A 212 -14.08 35.16 8.24
CA GLU A 212 -13.54 36.53 8.14
C GLU A 212 -13.73 37.13 6.74
N LEU A 213 -13.74 36.30 5.70
CA LEU A 213 -14.07 36.71 4.33
C LEU A 213 -15.58 36.86 4.08
N GLY A 214 -16.43 36.54 5.07
CA GLY A 214 -17.88 36.57 4.95
C GLY A 214 -18.47 35.48 4.05
N ALA A 215 -17.66 34.52 3.61
CA ALA A 215 -18.08 33.39 2.79
C ALA A 215 -18.83 32.32 3.59
N ILE A 216 -18.63 32.31 4.91
CA ILE A 216 -19.36 31.46 5.85
C ILE A 216 -19.98 32.36 6.93
N ALA A 217 -21.28 32.20 7.15
CA ALA A 217 -22.02 32.81 8.26
C ALA A 217 -22.74 31.70 9.04
N GLY A 218 -22.10 31.20 10.09
CA GLY A 218 -22.56 30.01 10.79
C GLY A 218 -22.51 28.78 9.87
N ARG A 219 -23.68 28.27 9.46
CA ARG A 219 -23.81 27.14 8.52
C ARG A 219 -24.21 27.55 7.11
N GLU A 220 -24.40 28.84 6.87
CA GLU A 220 -24.75 29.35 5.55
C GLU A 220 -23.50 29.65 4.73
N LEU A 221 -23.54 29.30 3.45
CA LEU A 221 -22.50 29.56 2.47
C LEU A 221 -22.88 30.76 1.59
N HIS A 222 -21.98 31.74 1.53
CA HIS A 222 -22.09 32.97 0.74
C HIS A 222 -20.82 33.13 -0.10
N LEU A 223 -20.50 32.13 -0.93
CA LEU A 223 -19.23 32.12 -1.69
C LEU A 223 -19.13 33.27 -2.70
N ASP A 224 -20.24 33.92 -3.06
CA ASP A 224 -20.26 35.15 -3.85
C ASP A 224 -19.46 36.28 -3.19
N LYS A 225 -19.31 36.28 -1.86
CA LYS A 225 -18.48 37.25 -1.14
C LYS A 225 -17.00 37.15 -1.48
N LEU A 226 -16.57 36.08 -2.15
CA LEU A 226 -15.20 35.88 -2.59
C LEU A 226 -14.89 36.55 -3.94
N TYR A 227 -15.90 36.99 -4.72
CA TYR A 227 -15.69 37.63 -6.02
C TYR A 227 -14.74 38.83 -6.01
N PRO A 228 -14.83 39.78 -5.04
CA PRO A 228 -13.94 40.94 -5.02
C PRO A 228 -12.46 40.58 -4.85
N LEU A 229 -12.15 39.43 -4.24
CA LEU A 229 -10.77 38.95 -4.08
C LEU A 229 -10.16 38.51 -5.41
N THR A 230 -10.97 38.32 -6.46
CA THR A 230 -10.48 37.95 -7.79
C THR A 230 -9.92 39.13 -8.56
N GLU A 231 -10.26 40.36 -8.18
CA GLU A 231 -9.86 41.61 -8.87
C GLU A 231 -8.35 41.87 -8.81
N GLN A 232 -7.64 41.26 -7.85
CA GLN A 232 -6.19 41.39 -7.72
C GLN A 232 -5.40 40.51 -8.69
N TYR A 233 -6.06 39.61 -9.42
CA TYR A 233 -5.41 38.67 -10.34
C TYR A 233 -5.56 39.10 -11.80
N PRO A 234 -4.61 38.70 -12.66
CA PRO A 234 -4.81 38.74 -14.11
C PRO A 234 -6.10 38.02 -14.54
N GLU A 235 -6.73 38.53 -15.60
CA GLU A 235 -8.11 38.17 -15.99
C GLU A 235 -8.31 36.68 -16.28
N ASP A 236 -7.28 36.00 -16.79
CA ASP A 236 -7.29 34.55 -17.05
C ASP A 236 -7.39 33.74 -15.75
N TYR A 237 -6.57 34.06 -14.75
CA TYR A 237 -6.61 33.43 -13.44
C TYR A 237 -7.87 33.84 -12.66
N ALA A 238 -8.23 35.13 -12.69
CA ALA A 238 -9.44 35.63 -12.07
C ALA A 238 -10.70 34.90 -12.60
N ARG A 239 -10.75 34.59 -13.90
CA ARG A 239 -11.84 33.81 -14.50
C ARG A 239 -11.89 32.38 -13.93
N THR A 240 -10.75 31.69 -13.83
CA THR A 240 -10.67 30.35 -13.23
C THR A 240 -11.16 30.36 -11.78
N VAL A 241 -10.76 31.34 -10.97
CA VAL A 241 -11.21 31.46 -9.57
C VAL A 241 -12.72 31.73 -9.49
N ARG A 242 -13.27 32.59 -10.37
CA ARG A 242 -14.71 32.84 -10.46
C ARG A 242 -15.50 31.57 -10.80
N MET A 243 -15.02 30.79 -11.77
CA MET A 243 -15.61 29.49 -12.10
C MET A 243 -15.56 28.51 -10.92
N ALA A 244 -14.46 28.50 -10.15
CA ALA A 244 -14.34 27.71 -8.95
C ALA A 244 -15.39 28.10 -7.89
N ILE A 245 -15.59 29.40 -7.68
CA ILE A 245 -16.62 29.93 -6.76
C ILE A 245 -18.01 29.45 -7.18
N ASP A 246 -18.36 29.61 -8.46
CA ASP A 246 -19.66 29.21 -9.01
C ASP A 246 -19.92 27.70 -8.85
N GLU A 247 -18.95 26.88 -9.24
CA GLU A 247 -19.08 25.42 -9.19
C GLU A 247 -19.13 24.90 -7.74
N CYS A 248 -18.24 25.39 -6.88
CA CYS A 248 -18.23 25.00 -5.48
C CYS A 248 -19.52 25.44 -4.76
N SER A 249 -20.06 26.61 -5.08
CA SER A 249 -21.34 27.07 -4.53
C SER A 249 -22.48 26.12 -4.90
N LYS A 250 -22.55 25.68 -6.17
CA LYS A 250 -23.56 24.72 -6.62
C LYS A 250 -23.41 23.36 -5.94
N ARG A 251 -22.19 22.83 -5.86
CA ARG A 251 -21.91 21.51 -5.25
C ARG A 251 -22.26 21.48 -3.77
N LEU A 252 -21.86 22.50 -3.04
CA LEU A 252 -22.05 22.57 -1.58
C LEU A 252 -23.48 22.96 -1.18
N ALA A 253 -24.26 23.56 -2.08
CA ALA A 253 -25.68 23.79 -1.88
C ALA A 253 -26.55 22.51 -1.99
N SER A 254 -25.99 21.39 -2.47
CA SER A 254 -26.73 20.13 -2.59
C SER A 254 -27.13 19.53 -1.24
N GLU A 255 -28.32 18.93 -1.16
CA GLU A 255 -28.81 18.30 0.07
C GLU A 255 -27.91 17.16 0.58
N GLU A 256 -27.22 16.47 -0.34
CA GLU A 256 -26.25 15.44 0.02
C GLU A 256 -25.00 16.02 0.69
N ALA A 257 -24.48 17.14 0.16
CA ALA A 257 -23.37 17.85 0.79
C ALA A 257 -23.78 18.37 2.18
N LYS A 258 -24.97 18.96 2.32
CA LYS A 258 -25.48 19.43 3.63
C LYS A 258 -25.55 18.32 4.66
N LYS A 259 -26.14 17.16 4.33
CA LYS A 259 -26.20 15.99 5.23
C LYS A 259 -24.82 15.49 5.64
N LYS A 260 -23.88 15.50 4.68
CA LYS A 260 -22.50 15.08 4.94
C LYS A 260 -21.77 16.07 5.84
N ILE A 261 -22.02 17.37 5.71
CA ILE A 261 -21.45 18.41 6.58
C ILE A 261 -22.02 18.28 8.00
N GLU A 262 -23.34 18.06 8.14
CA GLU A 262 -24.04 17.94 9.43
C GLU A 262 -23.57 16.77 10.29
N SER A 263 -23.02 15.70 9.68
CA SER A 263 -22.53 14.54 10.43
C SER A 263 -21.17 14.75 11.10
N TYR A 264 -20.45 15.82 10.74
CA TYR A 264 -19.17 16.14 11.38
C TYR A 264 -19.40 17.04 12.59
N THR A 265 -19.12 16.51 13.78
CA THR A 265 -19.09 17.30 15.01
C THR A 265 -17.64 17.43 15.49
N GLN A 266 -17.05 18.63 15.37
CA GLN A 266 -15.73 18.94 15.89
C GLN A 266 -15.74 20.27 16.66
N ARG A 267 -14.60 20.65 17.26
CA ARG A 267 -14.43 21.94 17.97
C ARG A 267 -14.56 23.16 17.05
N CYS A 268 -14.33 22.97 15.75
CA CYS A 268 -14.58 23.95 14.69
C CYS A 268 -15.45 23.26 13.63
N GLU A 269 -16.31 24.01 12.95
CA GLU A 269 -17.11 23.50 11.85
C GLU A 269 -16.17 23.13 10.67
N ILE A 270 -16.39 21.97 10.04
CA ILE A 270 -15.54 21.48 8.91
C ILE A 270 -15.82 22.22 7.60
N LEU A 271 -16.82 23.11 7.59
CA LEU A 271 -17.34 23.77 6.41
C LEU A 271 -16.25 24.60 5.70
N GLY A 272 -15.41 25.32 6.46
CA GLY A 272 -14.27 26.06 5.92
C GLY A 272 -13.30 25.18 5.15
N SER A 273 -12.96 24.00 5.67
CA SER A 273 -12.09 23.04 4.99
C SER A 273 -12.67 22.50 3.70
N ILE A 274 -13.98 22.23 3.71
CA ILE A 274 -14.69 21.73 2.52
C ILE A 274 -14.71 22.80 1.42
N VAL A 275 -14.98 24.06 1.79
CA VAL A 275 -14.90 25.19 0.86
C VAL A 275 -13.47 25.36 0.33
N HIS A 276 -12.48 25.36 1.21
CA HIS A 276 -11.07 25.48 0.83
C HIS A 276 -10.66 24.42 -0.18
N MET A 277 -10.94 23.16 0.15
CA MET A 277 -10.58 22.01 -0.67
C MET A 277 -11.26 22.07 -2.03
N CYS A 278 -12.55 22.41 -2.07
CA CYS A 278 -13.27 22.54 -3.34
C CYS A 278 -12.65 23.61 -4.25
N LEU A 279 -12.40 24.81 -3.71
CA LEU A 279 -11.82 25.92 -4.47
C LEU A 279 -10.42 25.56 -4.96
N SER A 280 -9.55 25.09 -4.07
CA SER A 280 -8.16 24.74 -4.39
C SER A 280 -8.08 23.63 -5.46
N MET A 281 -8.89 22.59 -5.35
CA MET A 281 -8.93 21.52 -6.36
C MET A 281 -9.47 22.01 -7.70
N PHE A 282 -10.52 22.82 -7.71
CA PHE A 282 -11.08 23.33 -8.97
C PHE A 282 -10.10 24.26 -9.68
N ILE A 283 -9.47 25.19 -8.95
CA ILE A 283 -8.48 26.12 -9.49
C ILE A 283 -7.30 25.34 -10.06
N TYR A 284 -6.78 24.35 -9.34
CA TYR A 284 -5.67 23.52 -9.81
C TYR A 284 -6.02 22.76 -11.10
N ASN A 285 -7.22 22.16 -11.16
CA ASN A 285 -7.66 21.37 -12.31
C ASN A 285 -8.00 22.21 -13.56
N ASN A 286 -8.16 23.53 -13.39
CA ASN A 286 -8.45 24.47 -14.47
C ASN A 286 -7.39 25.57 -14.51
N CYS A 287 -6.17 25.24 -14.10
CA CYS A 287 -5.06 26.18 -14.05
C CYS A 287 -4.80 26.78 -15.44
N PRO A 288 -4.76 28.11 -15.59
CA PRO A 288 -4.43 28.70 -16.87
C PRO A 288 -2.99 28.35 -17.28
N ASP A 289 -2.73 28.19 -18.58
CA ASP A 289 -1.42 27.81 -19.12
C ASP A 289 -0.29 28.75 -18.66
N ALA A 290 -0.57 30.05 -18.50
CA ALA A 290 0.40 31.04 -18.03
C ALA A 290 0.86 30.81 -16.58
N TYR A 291 0.10 30.04 -15.80
CA TYR A 291 0.39 29.66 -14.41
C TYR A 291 0.82 28.20 -14.29
N TRP A 292 0.84 27.48 -15.42
CA TRP A 292 1.28 26.10 -15.45
C TRP A 292 2.79 26.01 -15.65
N THR A 293 3.47 25.31 -14.75
CA THR A 293 4.90 25.02 -14.87
C THR A 293 5.09 23.96 -15.95
N MET A 294 5.59 24.39 -17.12
CA MET A 294 5.96 23.49 -18.20
C MET A 294 7.10 22.57 -17.75
N SER A 295 6.77 21.31 -17.48
CA SER A 295 7.73 20.26 -17.19
C SER A 295 7.14 18.93 -17.59
N ILE A 296 7.99 17.97 -17.98
CA ILE A 296 7.56 16.62 -18.36
C ILE A 296 6.72 15.97 -17.25
N ALA A 297 7.02 16.25 -15.98
CA ALA A 297 6.25 15.76 -14.84
C ALA A 297 4.84 16.38 -14.75
N CYS A 298 4.73 17.69 -14.99
CA CYS A 298 3.44 18.38 -14.97
C CYS A 298 2.61 18.06 -16.21
N ASP A 299 3.22 17.98 -17.39
CA ASP A 299 2.53 17.62 -18.64
C ASP A 299 1.95 16.21 -18.55
N LYS A 300 2.73 15.22 -18.07
CA LYS A 300 2.23 13.86 -17.81
C LYS A 300 1.08 13.81 -16.80
N LYS A 301 1.06 14.71 -15.81
CA LYS A 301 0.00 14.77 -14.80
C LYS A 301 -1.26 15.46 -15.32
N MET A 302 -1.11 16.50 -16.14
CA MET A 302 -2.21 17.12 -16.86
C MET A 302 -2.85 16.08 -17.79
N GLU A 303 -2.02 15.33 -18.53
CA GLU A 303 -2.43 14.22 -19.39
C GLU A 303 -3.11 13.09 -18.59
N ALA A 304 -2.59 12.71 -17.42
CA ALA A 304 -3.26 11.76 -16.53
C ALA A 304 -4.58 12.31 -15.99
N ALA A 305 -4.67 13.59 -15.61
CA ALA A 305 -5.93 14.19 -15.17
C ALA A 305 -6.98 14.28 -16.29
N TYR A 306 -6.55 14.38 -17.56
CA TYR A 306 -7.44 14.35 -18.72
C TYR A 306 -7.83 12.93 -19.16
N CYS A 307 -6.92 11.94 -19.14
CA CYS A 307 -7.28 10.54 -19.42
C CYS A 307 -7.95 9.83 -18.20
N CYS A 308 -7.73 10.26 -16.95
CA CYS A 308 -8.45 9.73 -15.75
C CYS A 308 -9.81 10.40 -15.49
N LYS A 309 -10.14 11.52 -16.16
CA LYS A 309 -11.52 12.08 -16.11
C LYS A 309 -12.56 11.17 -16.78
N LEU A 310 -12.13 10.09 -17.43
CA LEU A 310 -12.99 9.01 -17.93
C LEU A 310 -13.82 8.33 -16.85
N GLU A 311 -13.46 8.44 -15.56
CA GLU A 311 -14.27 7.90 -14.46
C GLU A 311 -15.72 8.42 -14.45
N THR A 312 -15.96 9.64 -14.92
CA THR A 312 -17.31 10.21 -15.04
C THR A 312 -18.13 9.58 -16.16
N LEU A 313 -17.49 8.95 -17.15
CA LEU A 313 -18.14 8.30 -18.29
C LEU A 313 -18.57 6.86 -18.00
N ILE A 314 -18.04 6.25 -16.93
CA ILE A 314 -18.31 4.87 -16.57
C ILE A 314 -19.73 4.75 -15.99
N PRO A 315 -20.62 3.94 -16.57
CA PRO A 315 -21.92 3.66 -15.98
C PRO A 315 -21.77 3.11 -14.55
N ARG A 316 -22.55 3.62 -13.61
CA ARG A 316 -22.44 3.28 -12.18
C ARG A 316 -22.52 1.77 -11.90
N ASN A 317 -23.34 1.04 -12.66
CA ASN A 317 -23.45 -0.41 -12.56
C ASN A 317 -22.16 -1.14 -12.97
N VAL A 318 -21.45 -0.64 -13.98
CA VAL A 318 -20.14 -1.18 -14.40
C VAL A 318 -19.09 -0.89 -13.34
N ALA A 319 -19.04 0.35 -12.83
CA ALA A 319 -18.11 0.74 -11.78
C ALA A 319 -18.29 -0.11 -10.50
N MET A 320 -19.52 -0.30 -10.02
CA MET A 320 -19.77 -1.13 -8.82
C MET A 320 -19.38 -2.60 -9.03
N LYS A 321 -19.76 -3.19 -10.18
CA LYS A 321 -19.39 -4.56 -10.53
C LYS A 321 -17.87 -4.75 -10.53
N CYS A 322 -17.15 -3.82 -11.15
CA CYS A 322 -15.70 -3.89 -11.23
C CYS A 322 -15.00 -3.55 -9.90
N GLN A 323 -15.60 -2.72 -9.04
CA GLN A 323 -15.11 -2.50 -7.68
C GLN A 323 -15.22 -3.76 -6.82
N GLU A 324 -16.32 -4.50 -6.92
CA GLU A 324 -16.48 -5.78 -6.22
C GLU A 324 -15.44 -6.80 -6.66
N LEU A 325 -15.18 -6.89 -7.97
CA LEU A 325 -14.15 -7.76 -8.54
C LEU A 325 -12.73 -7.31 -8.14
N ALA A 326 -12.45 -6.01 -8.20
CA ALA A 326 -11.15 -5.46 -7.83
C ALA A 326 -10.86 -5.57 -6.32
N ALA A 327 -11.89 -5.44 -5.48
CA ALA A 327 -11.77 -5.60 -4.02
C ALA A 327 -11.33 -7.01 -3.63
N ALA A 328 -11.58 -8.00 -4.50
CA ALA A 328 -11.12 -9.35 -4.28
C ALA A 328 -9.60 -9.47 -4.46
N VAL A 329 -8.97 -8.68 -5.34
CA VAL A 329 -7.52 -8.74 -5.64
C VAL A 329 -6.67 -7.80 -4.78
N GLY A 330 -7.28 -6.86 -4.05
CA GLY A 330 -6.53 -5.93 -3.21
C GLY A 330 -7.41 -4.89 -2.52
N THR A 331 -6.78 -4.05 -1.71
CA THR A 331 -7.48 -2.92 -1.08
C THR A 331 -7.56 -1.74 -2.04
N PRO A 332 -8.51 -0.80 -1.91
CA PRO A 332 -8.60 0.40 -2.75
C PRO A 332 -7.34 1.29 -2.80
N LYS A 333 -6.34 1.04 -1.95
CA LYS A 333 -5.06 1.74 -1.92
C LYS A 333 -3.93 1.00 -2.65
N SER A 334 -4.12 -0.25 -3.07
CA SER A 334 -3.08 -0.99 -3.79
C SER A 334 -3.13 -0.67 -5.27
N GLU A 335 -1.95 -0.51 -5.88
CA GLU A 335 -1.80 -0.29 -7.33
C GLU A 335 -2.50 -1.38 -8.14
N VAL A 336 -2.37 -2.63 -7.70
CA VAL A 336 -3.07 -3.80 -8.24
C VAL A 336 -4.59 -3.64 -8.27
N TYR A 337 -5.18 -3.06 -7.22
CA TYR A 337 -6.64 -2.86 -7.18
C TYR A 337 -7.05 -1.88 -8.26
N ASN A 338 -6.32 -0.77 -8.40
CA ASN A 338 -6.65 0.26 -9.38
C ASN A 338 -6.47 -0.25 -10.81
N VAL A 339 -5.39 -0.98 -11.09
CA VAL A 339 -5.14 -1.56 -12.42
C VAL A 339 -6.23 -2.56 -12.80
N CYS A 340 -6.59 -3.50 -11.92
CA CYS A 340 -7.62 -4.49 -12.26
C CYS A 340 -9.04 -3.89 -12.26
N LEU A 341 -9.30 -2.84 -11.45
CA LEU A 341 -10.54 -2.06 -11.52
C LEU A 341 -10.69 -1.40 -12.90
N GLU A 342 -9.66 -0.70 -13.36
CA GLU A 342 -9.65 -0.04 -14.66
C GLU A 342 -9.77 -1.04 -15.80
N GLN A 343 -9.02 -2.14 -15.76
CA GLN A 343 -9.10 -3.18 -16.78
C GLN A 343 -10.52 -3.78 -16.89
N CYS A 344 -11.13 -4.17 -15.75
CA CYS A 344 -12.50 -4.67 -15.74
C CYS A 344 -13.48 -3.66 -16.35
N VAL A 345 -13.35 -2.38 -15.98
CA VAL A 345 -14.21 -1.32 -16.52
C VAL A 345 -14.09 -1.24 -18.04
N TYR A 346 -12.86 -1.23 -18.58
CA TYR A 346 -12.65 -1.11 -20.01
C TYR A 346 -13.08 -2.37 -20.78
N GLU A 347 -12.97 -3.57 -20.19
CA GLU A 347 -13.50 -4.81 -20.75
C GLU A 347 -15.04 -4.81 -20.80
N GLU A 348 -15.70 -4.41 -19.72
CA GLU A 348 -17.16 -4.31 -19.65
C GLU A 348 -17.73 -3.27 -20.62
N LEU A 349 -16.96 -2.21 -20.88
CA LEU A 349 -17.29 -1.20 -21.89
C LEU A 349 -16.95 -1.64 -23.32
N GLY A 350 -16.32 -2.82 -23.49
CA GLY A 350 -15.85 -3.33 -24.77
C GLY A 350 -14.69 -2.56 -25.37
N ALA A 351 -14.07 -1.67 -24.60
CA ALA A 351 -12.87 -0.92 -24.98
C ALA A 351 -11.61 -1.78 -24.90
N ILE A 352 -11.63 -2.88 -24.15
CA ILE A 352 -10.62 -3.93 -24.19
C ILE A 352 -11.33 -5.24 -24.58
N ALA A 353 -10.81 -5.92 -25.60
CA ALA A 353 -11.25 -7.26 -25.99
C ALA A 353 -10.02 -8.16 -26.15
N GLY A 354 -9.72 -8.94 -25.11
CA GLY A 354 -8.47 -9.70 -25.04
C GLY A 354 -7.25 -8.78 -25.02
N ARG A 355 -6.43 -8.81 -26.08
CA ARG A 355 -5.23 -7.95 -26.21
C ARG A 355 -5.45 -6.70 -27.06
N GLU A 356 -6.66 -6.52 -27.59
CA GLU A 356 -6.97 -5.40 -28.47
C GLU A 356 -7.67 -4.28 -27.70
N LEU A 357 -7.26 -3.04 -28.00
CA LEU A 357 -7.84 -1.83 -27.44
C LEU A 357 -8.71 -1.16 -28.50
N HIS A 358 -10.00 -1.01 -28.22
CA HIS A 358 -11.03 -0.42 -29.07
C HIS A 358 -11.60 0.84 -28.42
N LEU A 359 -10.77 1.88 -28.27
CA LEU A 359 -11.19 3.11 -27.59
C LEU A 359 -12.34 3.84 -28.29
N ASP A 360 -12.60 3.57 -29.57
CA ASP A 360 -13.78 4.04 -30.30
C ASP A 360 -15.10 3.60 -29.64
N LYS A 361 -15.09 2.48 -28.92
CA LYS A 361 -16.24 1.98 -28.14
C LYS A 361 -16.64 2.89 -26.98
N LEU A 362 -15.77 3.83 -26.60
CA LEU A 362 -16.05 4.83 -25.56
C LEU A 362 -16.80 6.06 -26.11
N TYR A 363 -16.85 6.27 -27.43
CA TYR A 363 -17.54 7.44 -28.02
C TYR A 363 -19.03 7.55 -27.69
N PRO A 364 -19.83 6.46 -27.68
CA PRO A 364 -21.22 6.54 -27.28
C PRO A 364 -21.43 7.07 -25.85
N LEU A 365 -20.47 6.86 -24.95
CA LEU A 365 -20.56 7.36 -23.56
C LEU A 365 -20.48 8.89 -23.50
N THR A 366 -19.97 9.54 -24.54
CA THR A 366 -19.86 11.00 -24.63
C THR A 366 -21.16 11.69 -25.01
N GLU A 367 -22.12 10.96 -25.61
CA GLU A 367 -23.36 11.54 -26.16
C GLU A 367 -24.32 12.08 -25.09
N GLN A 368 -24.17 11.63 -23.85
CA GLN A 368 -24.96 12.10 -22.70
C GLN A 368 -24.50 13.46 -22.16
N TYR A 369 -23.41 14.03 -22.68
CA TYR A 369 -22.81 15.27 -22.19
C TYR A 369 -23.04 16.45 -23.15
N PRO A 370 -22.96 17.70 -22.66
CA PRO A 370 -22.89 18.89 -23.50
C PRO A 370 -21.80 18.78 -24.57
N GLU A 371 -22.07 19.28 -25.78
CA GLU A 371 -21.24 19.06 -26.97
C GLU A 371 -19.81 19.59 -26.84
N ASP A 372 -19.61 20.67 -26.08
CA ASP A 372 -18.29 21.21 -25.74
C ASP A 372 -17.49 20.24 -24.86
N TYR A 373 -18.11 19.65 -23.84
CA TYR A 373 -17.49 18.62 -23.01
C TYR A 373 -17.26 17.31 -23.77
N ALA A 374 -18.26 16.85 -24.52
CA ALA A 374 -18.17 15.65 -25.34
C ALA A 374 -17.03 15.73 -26.36
N ARG A 375 -16.82 16.90 -26.98
CA ARG A 375 -15.70 17.14 -27.90
C ARG A 375 -14.35 17.00 -27.21
N THR A 376 -14.18 17.59 -26.03
CA THR A 376 -12.93 17.47 -25.25
C THR A 376 -12.64 16.02 -24.89
N VAL A 377 -13.66 15.26 -24.47
CA VAL A 377 -13.52 13.84 -24.16
C VAL A 377 -13.14 13.03 -25.40
N ARG A 378 -13.78 13.26 -26.56
CA ARG A 378 -13.45 12.56 -27.81
C ARG A 378 -12.00 12.84 -28.24
N MET A 379 -11.54 14.08 -28.12
CA MET A 379 -10.14 14.43 -28.39
C MET A 379 -9.17 13.70 -27.46
N ALA A 380 -9.52 13.56 -26.18
CA ALA A 380 -8.71 12.80 -25.23
C ALA A 380 -8.66 11.32 -25.59
N ILE A 381 -9.80 10.73 -25.98
CA ILE A 381 -9.89 9.33 -26.46
C ILE A 381 -9.01 9.13 -27.70
N ASP A 382 -9.08 10.02 -28.70
CA ASP A 382 -8.26 9.96 -29.91
C ASP A 382 -6.75 10.03 -29.59
N GLU A 383 -6.36 10.93 -28.70
CA GLU A 383 -4.95 11.11 -28.31
C GLU A 383 -4.43 9.92 -27.49
N CYS A 384 -5.21 9.44 -26.52
CA CYS A 384 -4.89 8.24 -25.76
C CYS A 384 -4.80 7.02 -26.71
N SER A 385 -5.65 6.92 -27.75
CA SER A 385 -5.57 5.84 -28.77
C SER A 385 -4.27 5.87 -29.58
N LYS A 386 -3.79 7.06 -29.99
CA LYS A 386 -2.53 7.19 -30.74
C LYS A 386 -1.33 6.76 -29.92
N ARG A 387 -1.33 7.07 -28.61
CA ARG A 387 -0.21 6.74 -27.71
C ARG A 387 -0.18 5.27 -27.34
N LEU A 388 -1.35 4.67 -27.12
CA LEU A 388 -1.49 3.24 -26.80
C LEU A 388 -1.22 2.34 -28.02
N ALA A 389 -1.24 2.89 -29.24
CA ALA A 389 -0.78 2.18 -30.43
C ALA A 389 0.75 1.94 -30.46
N SER A 390 1.53 2.56 -29.56
CA SER A 390 2.97 2.34 -29.47
C SER A 390 3.30 0.94 -28.92
N GLU A 391 4.35 0.30 -29.46
CA GLU A 391 4.78 -1.03 -29.02
C GLU A 391 5.22 -1.08 -27.55
N GLU A 392 5.68 0.04 -27.01
CA GLU A 392 6.04 0.15 -25.59
C GLU A 392 4.81 0.16 -24.68
N ALA A 393 3.72 0.82 -25.10
CA ALA A 393 2.45 0.78 -24.37
C ALA A 393 1.81 -0.61 -24.43
N LYS A 394 1.85 -1.28 -25.58
CA LYS A 394 1.35 -2.66 -25.73
C LYS A 394 2.06 -3.62 -24.78
N LYS A 395 3.39 -3.57 -24.68
CA LYS A 395 4.17 -4.41 -23.75
C LYS A 395 3.84 -4.15 -22.30
N LYS A 396 3.59 -2.89 -21.91
CA LYS A 396 3.14 -2.56 -20.54
C LYS A 396 1.75 -3.13 -20.25
N ILE A 397 0.80 -2.98 -21.18
CA ILE A 397 -0.54 -3.58 -21.05
C ILE A 397 -0.45 -5.10 -20.91
N GLU A 398 0.39 -5.76 -21.73
CA GLU A 398 0.61 -7.21 -21.62
C GLU A 398 1.13 -7.62 -20.24
N SER A 399 2.12 -6.90 -19.69
CA SER A 399 2.65 -7.16 -18.35
C SER A 399 1.64 -6.96 -17.23
N TYR A 400 0.67 -6.06 -17.38
CA TYR A 400 -0.38 -5.81 -16.40
C TYR A 400 -1.52 -6.85 -16.52
N ASN A 401 -1.87 -7.25 -17.75
CA ASN A 401 -2.86 -8.31 -17.98
C ASN A 401 -2.40 -9.64 -17.37
N GLU A 402 -1.12 -10.00 -17.54
CA GLU A 402 -0.54 -11.20 -16.90
C GLU A 402 -0.59 -11.12 -15.37
N HIS A 403 -0.44 -9.93 -14.78
CA HIS A 403 -0.58 -9.74 -13.33
C HIS A 403 -2.03 -9.87 -12.86
N CYS A 404 -3.00 -9.27 -13.54
CA CYS A 404 -4.42 -9.39 -13.17
C CYS A 404 -4.96 -10.82 -13.39
N GLU A 405 -4.51 -11.53 -14.43
CA GLU A 405 -4.81 -12.96 -14.64
C GLU A 405 -4.19 -13.84 -13.54
N ALA A 406 -2.90 -13.64 -13.22
CA ALA A 406 -2.22 -14.38 -12.16
C ALA A 406 -2.81 -14.12 -10.76
N LEU A 407 -3.27 -12.89 -10.48
CA LEU A 407 -3.90 -12.52 -9.22
C LEU A 407 -5.37 -12.95 -9.15
N GLY A 408 -6.09 -12.97 -10.28
CA GLY A 408 -7.38 -13.65 -10.39
C GLY A 408 -7.28 -15.12 -9.97
N SER A 409 -6.18 -15.80 -10.32
CA SER A 409 -5.88 -17.15 -9.83
C SER A 409 -5.61 -17.22 -8.31
N LEU A 410 -5.06 -16.15 -7.71
CA LEU A 410 -4.71 -16.09 -6.28
C LEU A 410 -5.93 -15.85 -5.39
N VAL A 411 -6.84 -14.97 -5.83
CA VAL A 411 -8.15 -14.75 -5.20
C VAL A 411 -9.01 -16.00 -5.29
N GLN A 412 -8.98 -16.68 -6.44
CA GLN A 412 -9.63 -17.97 -6.62
C GLN A 412 -9.07 -19.01 -5.62
N LYS A 413 -7.75 -19.04 -5.36
CA LYS A 413 -7.17 -19.91 -4.32
C LYS A 413 -7.63 -19.57 -2.90
N THR A 414 -7.97 -18.31 -2.59
CA THR A 414 -8.51 -17.94 -1.27
C THR A 414 -10.00 -18.20 -1.12
N GLU A 415 -10.76 -18.26 -2.22
CA GLU A 415 -12.19 -18.59 -2.22
C GLU A 415 -12.44 -20.11 -2.16
N LEU A 416 -11.52 -20.92 -2.71
CA LEU A 416 -11.62 -22.38 -2.73
C LEU A 416 -11.90 -22.99 -1.34
N PRO A 417 -11.16 -22.67 -0.27
CA PRO A 417 -11.46 -23.20 1.07
C PRO A 417 -12.88 -22.90 1.57
N HIS A 418 -13.58 -21.93 0.98
CA HIS A 418 -14.92 -21.48 1.38
C HIS A 418 -16.04 -21.95 0.44
N CYS A 419 -15.71 -22.69 -0.63
CA CYS A 419 -16.72 -23.18 -1.56
C CYS A 419 -17.68 -24.20 -0.95
N CYS A 420 -17.26 -24.90 0.11
CA CYS A 420 -18.12 -25.75 0.90
C CYS A 420 -18.34 -25.14 2.30
N ALA A 421 -19.59 -24.98 2.70
CA ALA A 421 -19.93 -24.62 4.07
C ALA A 421 -19.75 -25.83 5.02
N LEU A 422 -18.50 -26.04 5.46
CA LEU A 422 -18.16 -27.07 6.44
C LEU A 422 -18.69 -26.68 7.83
N GLU A 423 -19.35 -27.62 8.49
CA GLU A 423 -19.65 -27.53 9.92
C GLU A 423 -18.62 -28.30 10.72
N GLU A 424 -18.21 -27.71 11.85
CA GLU A 424 -17.23 -28.30 12.76
C GLU A 424 -17.73 -29.67 13.25
N LEU A 425 -16.86 -30.69 13.28
CA LEU A 425 -17.19 -32.02 13.81
C LEU A 425 -17.03 -32.08 15.34
N ILE A 426 -15.99 -31.42 15.87
CA ILE A 426 -15.62 -31.49 17.28
C ILE A 426 -16.49 -30.53 18.10
N PRO A 427 -17.18 -31.00 19.16
CA PRO A 427 -17.94 -30.15 20.07
C PRO A 427 -17.12 -29.04 20.72
N ARG A 428 -17.76 -27.89 20.97
CA ARG A 428 -17.09 -26.69 21.51
C ARG A 428 -16.55 -26.88 22.92
N ASP A 429 -17.22 -27.65 23.76
CA ASP A 429 -16.82 -27.98 25.12
C ASP A 429 -15.51 -28.78 25.15
N ILE A 430 -15.38 -29.79 24.27
CA ILE A 430 -14.13 -30.54 24.10
C ILE A 430 -12.99 -29.63 23.63
N ARG A 431 -13.26 -28.77 22.64
CA ARG A 431 -12.26 -27.80 22.16
C ARG A 431 -11.78 -26.86 23.25
N THR A 432 -12.71 -26.32 24.04
CA THR A 432 -12.40 -25.38 25.13
C THR A 432 -11.54 -26.08 26.19
N LYS A 433 -11.93 -27.30 26.59
CA LYS A 433 -11.15 -28.13 27.52
C LYS A 433 -9.72 -28.36 27.04
N CYS A 434 -9.53 -28.75 25.79
CA CYS A 434 -8.20 -28.99 25.23
C CYS A 434 -7.38 -27.70 25.04
N GLN A 435 -8.01 -26.57 24.70
CA GLN A 435 -7.34 -25.27 24.66
C GLN A 435 -6.75 -24.92 26.04
N GLU A 436 -7.55 -25.05 27.11
CA GLU A 436 -7.11 -24.76 28.47
C GLU A 436 -5.98 -25.70 28.93
N GLN A 437 -6.09 -27.00 28.62
CA GLN A 437 -5.07 -27.99 28.99
C GLN A 437 -3.74 -27.75 28.28
N VAL A 438 -3.75 -27.48 26.97
CA VAL A 438 -2.54 -27.32 26.18
C VAL A 438 -1.89 -25.95 26.42
N ALA A 439 -2.69 -24.92 26.73
CA ALA A 439 -2.19 -23.58 27.09
C ALA A 439 -1.34 -23.57 28.37
N ALA A 440 -1.46 -24.59 29.23
CA ALA A 440 -0.61 -24.73 30.42
C ALA A 440 0.86 -25.03 30.08
N TYR A 441 1.14 -25.52 28.86
CA TYR A 441 2.46 -25.96 28.44
C TYR A 441 3.00 -25.19 27.23
N TYR A 442 2.12 -24.71 26.35
CA TYR A 442 2.51 -24.04 25.12
C TYR A 442 1.75 -22.73 24.92
N ASN A 443 2.41 -21.76 24.29
CA ASN A 443 1.80 -20.48 23.96
C ASN A 443 0.72 -20.67 22.88
N PRO A 444 -0.52 -20.16 23.09
CA PRO A 444 -1.54 -20.10 22.04
C PRO A 444 -1.00 -19.42 20.78
N GLY A 445 -1.23 -20.05 19.62
CA GLY A 445 -0.75 -19.57 18.32
C GLY A 445 0.61 -20.11 17.88
N SER A 446 1.32 -20.85 18.74
CA SER A 446 2.47 -21.64 18.29
C SER A 446 2.03 -22.90 17.53
N LEU A 447 2.85 -23.40 16.60
CA LEU A 447 2.56 -24.63 15.85
C LEU A 447 2.37 -25.83 16.78
N ILE A 448 3.22 -25.96 17.81
CA ILE A 448 3.15 -27.06 18.78
C ILE A 448 1.85 -27.01 19.58
N TYR A 449 1.41 -25.80 19.98
CA TYR A 449 0.11 -25.63 20.65
C TYR A 449 -1.05 -26.13 19.77
N GLU A 450 -1.06 -25.77 18.49
CA GLU A 450 -2.11 -26.19 17.56
C GLU A 450 -2.10 -27.71 17.34
N THR A 451 -0.93 -28.31 17.12
CA THR A 451 -0.80 -29.76 16.94
C THR A 451 -1.24 -30.54 18.19
N CYS A 452 -0.75 -30.17 19.38
CA CYS A 452 -1.12 -30.86 20.62
C CYS A 452 -2.59 -30.63 20.99
N LYS A 453 -3.16 -29.45 20.68
CA LYS A 453 -4.59 -29.18 20.88
C LYS A 453 -5.45 -30.11 20.02
N MET A 454 -5.08 -30.32 18.75
CA MET A 454 -5.80 -31.24 17.87
C MET A 454 -5.77 -32.67 18.41
N GLU A 455 -4.59 -33.17 18.80
CA GLU A 455 -4.49 -34.52 19.35
C GLU A 455 -5.31 -34.70 20.63
N CYS A 456 -5.20 -33.76 21.58
CA CYS A 456 -6.04 -33.77 22.78
C CYS A 456 -7.53 -33.90 22.45
N MET A 457 -8.03 -33.16 21.45
CA MET A 457 -9.46 -33.22 21.11
C MET A 457 -9.88 -34.61 20.63
N TYR A 458 -9.04 -35.28 19.85
CA TYR A 458 -9.34 -36.62 19.35
C TYR A 458 -9.11 -37.71 20.41
N GLU A 459 -8.17 -37.52 21.34
CA GLU A 459 -8.01 -38.38 22.53
C GLU A 459 -9.23 -38.29 23.46
N GLU A 460 -9.72 -37.07 23.73
CA GLU A 460 -10.91 -36.83 24.55
C GLU A 460 -12.18 -37.45 23.94
N LEU A 461 -12.23 -37.58 22.61
CA LEU A 461 -13.28 -38.26 21.88
C LEU A 461 -13.07 -39.79 21.77
N GLY A 462 -11.94 -40.30 22.28
CA GLY A 462 -11.52 -41.70 22.16
C GLY A 462 -11.20 -42.14 20.73
N ALA A 463 -11.05 -41.18 19.80
CA ALA A 463 -10.70 -41.43 18.41
C ALA A 463 -9.18 -41.58 18.21
N ILE A 464 -8.38 -41.17 19.18
CA ILE A 464 -6.94 -41.47 19.29
C ILE A 464 -6.68 -42.12 20.65
N ASP A 465 -5.86 -43.17 20.66
CA ASP A 465 -5.31 -43.81 21.86
C ASP A 465 -3.80 -44.02 21.65
N GLY A 466 -2.99 -43.09 22.16
CA GLY A 466 -1.56 -43.03 21.91
C GLY A 466 -1.24 -42.86 20.42
N PHE A 467 -0.69 -43.90 19.79
CA PHE A 467 -0.33 -43.89 18.36
C PHE A 467 -1.36 -44.57 17.46
N ASP A 468 -2.50 -44.98 18.02
CA ASP A 468 -3.57 -45.68 17.30
C ASP A 468 -4.77 -44.74 17.08
N ALA A 469 -5.30 -44.74 15.85
CA ALA A 469 -6.48 -43.98 15.47
C ALA A 469 -7.68 -44.92 15.30
N HIS A 470 -8.80 -44.55 15.90
CA HIS A 470 -10.07 -45.27 15.95
C HIS A 470 -11.20 -44.35 15.49
N LEU A 471 -11.16 -43.89 14.24
CA LEU A 471 -12.04 -42.81 13.78
C LEU A 471 -13.52 -43.20 13.75
N GLU A 472 -13.85 -44.50 13.77
CA GLU A 472 -15.23 -44.98 13.92
C GLU A 472 -15.91 -44.49 15.21
N LYS A 473 -15.12 -44.09 16.22
CA LYS A 473 -15.63 -43.49 17.47
C LYS A 473 -16.30 -42.13 17.24
N LEU A 474 -16.07 -41.48 16.10
CA LEU A 474 -16.65 -40.19 15.75
C LEU A 474 -18.07 -40.28 15.17
N TYR A 475 -18.57 -41.47 14.80
CA TYR A 475 -19.91 -41.62 14.21
C TYR A 475 -21.05 -40.98 15.02
N PRO A 476 -21.10 -41.08 16.37
CA PRO A 476 -22.16 -40.46 17.15
C PRO A 476 -22.23 -38.94 16.97
N LEU A 477 -21.09 -38.27 16.75
CA LEU A 477 -21.05 -36.82 16.53
C LEU A 477 -21.69 -36.42 15.20
N THR A 478 -21.74 -37.32 14.22
CA THR A 478 -22.33 -37.07 12.91
C THR A 478 -23.87 -36.97 12.95
N GLU A 479 -24.51 -37.48 14.01
CA GLU A 479 -25.97 -37.51 14.14
C GLU A 479 -26.61 -36.12 14.20
N ARG A 480 -25.84 -35.07 14.53
CA ARG A 480 -26.33 -33.69 14.54
C ARG A 480 -26.45 -33.07 13.16
N PHE A 481 -25.77 -33.63 12.16
CA PHE A 481 -25.73 -33.05 10.82
C PHE A 481 -26.95 -33.45 9.98
N PRO A 482 -27.39 -32.59 9.04
CA PRO A 482 -28.35 -32.95 8.01
C PRO A 482 -27.90 -34.19 7.22
N VAL A 483 -28.85 -34.96 6.69
CA VAL A 483 -28.61 -36.29 6.10
C VAL A 483 -27.56 -36.27 4.99
N ASP A 484 -27.60 -35.26 4.12
CA ASP A 484 -26.69 -35.10 2.99
C ASP A 484 -25.25 -34.78 3.43
N TYR A 485 -25.06 -33.86 4.38
CA TYR A 485 -23.75 -33.54 4.93
C TYR A 485 -23.20 -34.65 5.83
N ARG A 486 -24.07 -35.30 6.60
CA ARG A 486 -23.73 -36.46 7.44
C ARG A 486 -23.11 -37.58 6.61
N TYR A 487 -23.64 -37.83 5.41
CA TYR A 487 -23.06 -38.84 4.51
C TYR A 487 -21.61 -38.51 4.14
N ALA A 488 -21.33 -37.25 3.77
CA ALA A 488 -19.97 -36.80 3.44
C ALA A 488 -19.01 -36.96 4.62
N VAL A 489 -19.41 -36.55 5.82
CA VAL A 489 -18.60 -36.69 7.04
C VAL A 489 -18.35 -38.16 7.40
N ARG A 490 -19.34 -39.04 7.24
CA ARG A 490 -19.17 -40.50 7.49
C ARG A 490 -18.22 -41.14 6.48
N LEU A 491 -18.31 -40.75 5.22
CA LEU A 491 -17.38 -41.19 4.19
C LEU A 491 -15.95 -40.74 4.54
N ALA A 492 -15.78 -39.51 5.00
CA ALA A 492 -14.49 -39.00 5.48
C ALA A 492 -13.94 -39.83 6.65
N ILE A 493 -14.77 -40.17 7.64
CA ILE A 493 -14.39 -41.08 8.73
C ILE A 493 -13.88 -42.42 8.17
N ASP A 494 -14.61 -43.06 7.27
CA ASP A 494 -14.27 -44.38 6.72
C ASP A 494 -12.95 -44.37 5.92
N GLU A 495 -12.76 -43.36 5.08
CA GLU A 495 -11.56 -43.22 4.26
C GLU A 495 -10.33 -42.86 5.10
N CYS A 496 -10.48 -41.91 6.02
CA CYS A 496 -9.40 -41.49 6.89
C CYS A 496 -8.98 -42.61 7.84
N ASN A 497 -9.92 -43.42 8.34
CA ASN A 497 -9.58 -44.56 9.21
C ASN A 497 -8.67 -45.56 8.47
N LYS A 498 -8.97 -45.84 7.20
CA LYS A 498 -8.13 -46.70 6.34
C LYS A 498 -6.75 -46.09 6.08
N LYS A 499 -6.67 -44.76 5.87
CA LYS A 499 -5.40 -44.05 5.67
C LYS A 499 -4.56 -44.01 6.95
N MET A 500 -5.17 -43.81 8.12
CA MET A 500 -4.44 -43.74 9.39
C MET A 500 -3.89 -45.11 9.81
N ALA A 501 -4.61 -46.20 9.53
CA ALA A 501 -4.13 -47.55 9.78
C ALA A 501 -2.80 -47.87 9.06
N SER A 502 -2.50 -47.22 7.94
CA SER A 502 -1.23 -47.38 7.21
C SER A 502 -0.14 -46.36 7.59
N ALA A 503 -0.51 -45.26 8.25
CA ALA A 503 0.40 -44.17 8.62
C ALA A 503 1.23 -44.41 9.89
N LYS A 504 0.95 -45.48 10.64
CA LYS A 504 1.51 -45.79 11.98
C LYS A 504 3.05 -45.82 12.08
N LYS A 505 3.79 -45.96 10.98
CA LYS A 505 5.23 -46.30 11.03
C LYS A 505 6.20 -45.16 11.36
N ASN A 506 5.80 -43.89 11.33
CA ASN A 506 6.74 -42.76 11.41
C ASN A 506 6.31 -41.63 12.36
N LEU A 507 5.45 -41.89 13.35
CA LEU A 507 5.02 -40.86 14.30
C LEU A 507 6.00 -40.77 15.46
N GLU A 508 6.63 -39.61 15.60
CA GLU A 508 7.48 -39.27 16.75
C GLU A 508 6.72 -38.33 17.69
N LEU A 509 7.09 -38.38 18.98
CA LEU A 509 6.57 -37.44 19.96
C LEU A 509 7.20 -36.06 19.76
N ILE A 510 6.36 -35.04 19.71
CA ILE A 510 6.71 -33.63 19.82
C ILE A 510 6.83 -33.30 21.31
N ASP A 511 8.05 -32.95 21.73
CA ASP A 511 8.40 -32.58 23.12
C ASP A 511 7.91 -33.60 24.18
N ASN A 512 7.91 -34.89 23.82
CA ASN A 512 7.47 -36.02 24.67
C ASN A 512 6.04 -35.92 25.21
N ARG A 513 5.16 -35.08 24.65
CA ARG A 513 3.80 -34.84 25.19
C ARG A 513 2.67 -35.12 24.22
N CYS A 514 2.90 -34.93 22.92
CA CYS A 514 1.89 -35.08 21.88
C CYS A 514 2.57 -35.54 20.57
N THR A 515 1.83 -36.00 19.58
CA THR A 515 2.26 -36.38 18.23
C THR A 515 1.54 -35.52 17.18
N ALA A 516 1.94 -35.66 15.91
CA ALA A 516 1.23 -35.03 14.80
C ALA A 516 -0.07 -35.76 14.39
N LEU A 517 -0.44 -36.87 15.04
CA LEU A 517 -1.55 -37.73 14.63
C LEU A 517 -2.89 -36.99 14.64
N GLY A 518 -3.17 -36.20 15.69
CA GLY A 518 -4.39 -35.40 15.78
C GLY A 518 -4.56 -34.44 14.60
N GLN A 519 -3.49 -33.74 14.22
CA GLN A 519 -3.50 -32.83 13.08
C GLN A 519 -3.68 -33.58 11.74
N MET A 520 -3.07 -34.76 11.59
CA MET A 520 -3.23 -35.59 10.40
C MET A 520 -4.68 -36.11 10.25
N VAL A 521 -5.30 -36.51 11.36
CA VAL A 521 -6.71 -36.91 11.39
C VAL A 521 -7.61 -35.75 10.98
N ASP A 522 -7.44 -34.58 11.62
CA ASP A 522 -8.24 -33.38 11.36
C ASP A 522 -8.19 -32.98 9.88
N PHE A 523 -6.97 -32.84 9.35
CA PHE A 523 -6.74 -32.46 7.96
C PHE A 523 -7.36 -33.47 6.98
N CYS A 524 -7.27 -34.77 7.29
CA CYS A 524 -7.87 -35.80 6.46
C CYS A 524 -9.39 -35.68 6.45
N LEU A 525 -10.02 -35.54 7.63
CA LEU A 525 -11.47 -35.45 7.76
C LEU A 525 -12.02 -34.22 7.02
N ASP A 526 -11.38 -33.06 7.18
CA ASP A 526 -11.79 -31.83 6.48
C ASP A 526 -11.65 -31.97 4.96
N THR A 527 -10.52 -32.49 4.49
CA THR A 527 -10.26 -32.65 3.05
C THR A 527 -11.28 -33.58 2.40
N VAL A 528 -11.49 -34.78 2.96
CA VAL A 528 -12.41 -35.76 2.37
C VAL A 528 -13.86 -35.28 2.49
N THR A 529 -14.22 -34.58 3.56
CA THR A 529 -15.55 -33.98 3.69
C THR A 529 -15.78 -32.89 2.64
N TYR A 530 -14.79 -32.04 2.42
CA TYR A 530 -14.83 -30.97 1.41
C TYR A 530 -14.96 -31.54 -0.02
N ASP A 531 -14.17 -32.55 -0.36
CA ASP A 531 -14.21 -33.20 -1.69
C ASP A 531 -15.59 -33.85 -1.97
N ASN A 532 -16.27 -34.29 -0.92
CA ASN A 532 -17.60 -34.92 -1.00
C ASN A 532 -18.73 -33.97 -0.59
N CYS A 533 -18.49 -32.66 -0.62
CA CYS A 533 -19.45 -31.67 -0.16
C CYS A 533 -20.77 -31.71 -0.95
N PRO A 534 -21.94 -31.75 -0.27
CA PRO A 534 -23.23 -31.80 -0.93
C PRO A 534 -23.55 -30.49 -1.65
N SER A 535 -24.32 -30.58 -2.74
CA SER A 535 -24.67 -29.40 -3.55
C SER A 535 -25.45 -28.32 -2.79
N SER A 536 -26.21 -28.71 -1.77
CA SER A 536 -26.94 -27.82 -0.88
C SER A 536 -26.04 -26.86 -0.08
N ARG A 537 -24.76 -27.21 0.09
CA ARG A 537 -23.76 -26.46 0.86
C ARG A 537 -22.66 -25.85 0.01
N TRP A 538 -22.73 -26.07 -1.30
CA TRP A 538 -21.74 -25.58 -2.24
C TRP A 538 -22.09 -24.15 -2.66
N GLN A 539 -21.15 -23.22 -2.55
CA GLN A 539 -21.36 -21.83 -2.96
C GLN A 539 -21.53 -21.72 -4.48
N ALA A 540 -22.50 -20.91 -4.90
CA ALA A 540 -22.81 -20.67 -6.31
C ALA A 540 -21.95 -19.56 -6.93
N SER A 541 -20.66 -19.49 -6.57
CA SER A 541 -19.73 -18.56 -7.23
C SER A 541 -19.14 -19.19 -8.49
N ILE A 542 -18.58 -18.35 -9.36
CA ILE A 542 -17.95 -18.80 -10.61
C ILE A 542 -16.74 -19.69 -10.30
N ALA A 543 -15.92 -19.31 -9.31
CA ALA A 543 -14.76 -20.08 -8.88
C ALA A 543 -15.17 -21.44 -8.31
N CYS A 544 -16.15 -21.47 -7.40
CA CYS A 544 -16.62 -22.72 -6.81
C CYS A 544 -17.29 -23.64 -7.85
N SER A 545 -18.06 -23.07 -8.80
CA SER A 545 -18.73 -23.83 -9.84
C SER A 545 -17.75 -24.51 -10.80
N LYS A 546 -16.73 -23.77 -11.26
CA LYS A 546 -15.71 -24.30 -12.17
C LYS A 546 -14.81 -25.33 -11.48
N PHE A 547 -14.49 -25.15 -10.19
CA PHE A 547 -13.67 -26.11 -9.43
C PHE A 547 -14.39 -27.45 -9.32
N ARG A 548 -15.68 -27.41 -8.99
CA ARG A 548 -16.53 -28.61 -8.89
C ARG A 548 -16.72 -29.35 -10.21
N GLN A 549 -16.63 -28.64 -11.33
CA GLN A 549 -16.73 -29.24 -12.67
C GLN A 549 -15.42 -29.89 -13.13
N GLY A 550 -14.33 -29.80 -12.35
CA GLY A 550 -13.03 -30.37 -12.73
C GLY A 550 -12.45 -29.75 -13.99
N VAL A 551 -12.90 -28.55 -14.37
CA VAL A 551 -12.41 -27.84 -15.55
C VAL A 551 -11.03 -27.27 -15.20
N PRO A 552 -9.95 -27.65 -15.92
CA PRO A 552 -8.64 -27.06 -15.72
C PRO A 552 -8.72 -25.55 -16.01
N TYR A 553 -8.16 -24.76 -15.12
CA TYR A 553 -8.14 -23.30 -15.25
C TYR A 553 -6.88 -22.88 -16.01
N CYS A 554 -7.08 -22.12 -17.09
CA CYS A 554 -6.02 -21.38 -17.77
C CYS A 554 -5.85 -20.01 -17.13
#